data_AF-A0A849QXX9-F1
#
_entry.id   AF-A0A849QXX9-F1
#
_cell.length_a   1.000
_cell.length_b   1.000
_cell.length_c   1.000
_cell.angle_alpha   90.00
_cell.angle_beta   90.00
_cell.angle_gamma   90.00
#
_symmetry.space_group_name_H-M   'P 1'
#
loop_
_entity.id
_entity.type
_entity.pdbx_description
1 polymer ?
#
loop_
_entity_poly.entity_id
_entity_poly.type
_entity_poly.pdbx_seq_one_letter_code
_entity_poly.pdbx_strand_id
1 'polypeptide(L)'
;MGIKSSAEITQILKEKWDKSKNREDWRVLSGRNPKGRYDMFISSSERMWQIKIEHTGRNEAMGFGCEVGKTDDEIGKLMVAGAPVPFGLISPQKADPAIIMAGVQQYSSDSANALSTDYISEKQAKLDEKLDLEIERMNSDPVLRRRYREQKERERTPYL
;
A
#
# COMPACT_ATOMS: atom_id res chain seq x y z
N MET A 1 2.95 -6.68 -14.85
CA MET A 1 1.81 -5.74 -14.87
C MET A 1 2.35 -4.33 -14.60
N GLY A 2 1.85 -3.29 -15.27
CA GLY A 2 2.30 -1.90 -15.03
C GLY A 2 1.81 -1.32 -13.70
N ILE A 3 2.29 -0.14 -13.32
CA ILE A 3 1.80 0.61 -12.16
C ILE A 3 0.35 1.02 -12.39
N LYS A 4 -0.47 0.87 -11.35
CA LYS A 4 -1.91 1.17 -11.34
C LYS A 4 -2.24 2.13 -10.20
N SER A 5 -3.30 2.91 -10.35
CA SER A 5 -3.86 3.68 -9.25
C SER A 5 -4.38 2.76 -8.14
N SER A 6 -4.53 3.29 -6.93
CA SER A 6 -5.10 2.56 -5.78
C SER A 6 -6.49 1.98 -6.08
N ALA A 7 -7.31 2.66 -6.87
CA ALA A 7 -8.61 2.16 -7.32
C ALA A 7 -8.50 0.93 -8.23
N GLU A 8 -7.70 1.05 -9.30
CA GLU A 8 -7.49 -0.04 -10.26
C GLU A 8 -6.83 -1.26 -9.62
N ILE A 9 -5.80 -1.06 -8.78
CA ILE A 9 -5.13 -2.19 -8.13
C ILE A 9 -6.05 -2.88 -7.13
N THR A 10 -6.91 -2.14 -6.43
CA THR A 10 -7.90 -2.72 -5.51
C THR A 10 -8.94 -3.55 -6.27
N GLN A 11 -9.39 -3.10 -7.44
CA GLN A 11 -10.26 -3.87 -8.31
C GLN A 11 -9.59 -5.18 -8.78
N ILE A 12 -8.33 -5.13 -9.21
CA ILE A 12 -7.56 -6.31 -9.60
C ILE A 12 -7.42 -7.31 -8.43
N LEU A 13 -7.12 -6.80 -7.23
CA LEU A 13 -6.99 -7.63 -6.03
C LEU A 13 -8.31 -8.29 -5.65
N LYS A 14 -9.43 -7.54 -5.69
CA LYS A 14 -10.79 -8.04 -5.48
C LYS A 14 -11.12 -9.19 -6.43
N GLU A 15 -10.89 -9.01 -7.73
CA GLU A 15 -11.15 -10.06 -8.72
C GLU A 15 -10.31 -11.32 -8.50
N LYS A 16 -9.03 -11.15 -8.12
CA LYS A 16 -8.13 -12.27 -7.81
C LYS A 16 -8.54 -12.99 -6.54
N TRP A 17 -8.93 -12.24 -5.50
CA TRP A 17 -9.45 -12.78 -4.25
C TRP A 17 -10.73 -13.58 -4.47
N ASP A 18 -11.69 -13.03 -5.21
CA ASP A 18 -12.98 -13.66 -5.48
C ASP A 18 -12.81 -15.02 -6.19
N LYS A 19 -11.87 -15.09 -7.14
CA LYS A 19 -11.53 -16.31 -7.89
C LYS A 19 -10.60 -17.27 -7.14
N SER A 20 -10.01 -16.85 -6.02
CA SER A 20 -9.06 -17.66 -5.26
C SER A 20 -9.78 -18.81 -4.57
N LYS A 21 -9.23 -20.03 -4.73
CA LYS A 21 -9.70 -21.23 -4.01
C LYS A 21 -9.16 -21.32 -2.58
N ASN A 22 -8.01 -20.69 -2.33
CA ASN A 22 -7.31 -20.70 -1.04
C ASN A 22 -7.25 -19.27 -0.48
N ARG A 23 -8.39 -18.76 -0.01
CA ARG A 23 -8.49 -17.39 0.52
C ARG A 23 -7.71 -17.25 1.84
N GLU A 24 -7.58 -18.34 2.57
CA GLU A 24 -6.80 -18.49 3.79
C GLU A 24 -5.29 -18.37 3.62
N ASP A 25 -4.77 -18.42 2.39
CA ASP A 25 -3.33 -18.23 2.10
C ASP A 25 -2.96 -16.76 1.90
N TRP A 26 -3.96 -15.88 1.80
CA TRP A 26 -3.70 -14.48 1.56
C TRP A 26 -3.17 -13.79 2.83
N ARG A 27 -2.16 -12.95 2.65
CA ARG A 27 -1.53 -12.21 3.73
C ARG A 27 -1.48 -10.73 3.38
N VAL A 28 -1.55 -9.91 4.40
CA VAL A 28 -1.34 -8.46 4.31
C VAL A 28 -0.28 -8.10 5.32
N LEU A 29 0.75 -7.39 4.86
CA LEU A 29 1.80 -6.83 5.69
C LEU A 29 1.89 -5.34 5.40
N SER A 30 1.86 -4.51 6.43
CA SER A 30 2.09 -3.07 6.29
C SER A 30 3.25 -2.61 7.16
N GLY A 31 3.91 -1.54 6.72
CA GLY A 31 4.97 -0.88 7.49
C GLY A 31 5.16 0.57 7.05
N ARG A 32 6.07 1.27 7.72
CA ARG A 32 6.50 2.62 7.32
C ARG A 32 7.84 2.52 6.62
N ASN A 33 7.94 3.10 5.43
CA ASN A 33 9.22 3.21 4.72
C ASN A 33 10.09 4.34 5.32
N PRO A 34 11.38 4.47 4.93
CA PRO A 34 12.26 5.52 5.42
C PRO A 34 11.79 6.96 5.13
N LYS A 35 10.93 7.15 4.11
CA LYS A 35 10.28 8.44 3.81
C LYS A 35 9.08 8.73 4.72
N GLY A 36 8.75 7.84 5.66
CA GLY A 36 7.58 7.94 6.51
C GLY A 36 6.27 7.82 5.72
N ARG A 37 6.23 6.96 4.71
CA ARG A 37 4.99 6.60 3.98
C ARG A 37 4.56 5.20 4.33
N TYR A 38 3.27 4.93 4.21
CA TYR A 38 2.76 3.58 4.39
C TYR A 38 3.06 2.74 3.15
N ASP A 39 3.63 1.56 3.41
CA ASP A 39 3.90 0.56 2.40
C ASP A 39 3.14 -0.71 2.76
N MET A 40 2.24 -1.13 1.87
CA MET A 40 1.36 -2.28 2.06
C MET A 40 1.68 -3.35 1.03
N PHE A 41 1.97 -4.54 1.53
CA PHE A 41 2.15 -5.76 0.76
C PHE A 41 0.94 -6.65 0.93
N ILE A 42 0.44 -7.18 -0.18
CA ILE A 42 -0.65 -8.15 -0.21
C ILE A 42 -0.13 -9.34 -1.00
N SER A 43 -0.18 -10.53 -0.42
CA SER A 43 0.23 -11.75 -1.11
C SER A 43 -0.91 -12.76 -1.16
N SER A 44 -0.90 -13.56 -2.22
CA SER A 44 -1.51 -14.89 -2.25
C SER A 44 -0.39 -15.95 -2.18
N SER A 45 -0.77 -17.22 -2.26
CA SER A 45 0.19 -18.34 -2.36
C SER A 45 1.13 -18.25 -3.56
N GLU A 46 0.74 -17.57 -4.65
CA GLU A 46 1.53 -17.53 -5.88
C GLU A 46 2.19 -16.18 -6.17
N ARG A 47 1.58 -15.08 -5.72
CA ARG A 47 1.88 -13.73 -6.20
C ARG A 47 1.82 -12.73 -5.07
N MET A 48 2.59 -11.66 -5.22
CA MET A 48 2.61 -10.53 -4.30
C MET A 48 2.40 -9.22 -5.04
N TRP A 49 1.65 -8.33 -4.40
CA TRP A 49 1.39 -6.96 -4.80
C TRP A 49 1.88 -6.00 -3.74
N GLN A 50 2.23 -4.82 -4.18
CA GLN A 50 2.56 -3.71 -3.31
C GLN A 50 1.66 -2.53 -3.63
N ILE A 51 1.23 -1.82 -2.59
CA ILE A 51 0.50 -0.58 -2.66
C ILE A 51 1.20 0.42 -1.76
N LYS A 52 1.69 1.51 -2.35
CA LYS A 52 2.22 2.65 -1.61
C LYS A 52 1.13 3.71 -1.49
N ILE A 53 0.93 4.21 -0.28
CA ILE A 53 -0.14 5.16 0.03
C ILE A 53 0.45 6.36 0.76
N GLU A 54 0.06 7.55 0.31
CA GLU A 54 0.35 8.82 0.96
C GLU A 54 -0.95 9.55 1.28
N HIS A 55 -1.13 9.94 2.53
CA HIS A 55 -2.25 10.80 2.91
C HIS A 55 -1.98 12.24 2.49
N THR A 56 -2.86 12.78 1.67
CA THR A 56 -2.73 14.11 1.08
C THR A 56 -3.58 15.17 1.80
N GLY A 57 -4.54 14.75 2.63
CA GLY A 57 -5.43 15.65 3.38
C GLY A 57 -6.31 14.92 4.38
N ARG A 58 -7.32 15.62 4.93
CA ARG A 58 -8.33 15.02 5.83
C ARG A 58 -9.16 14.01 5.02
N ASN A 59 -8.89 12.72 5.21
CA ASN A 59 -9.54 11.58 4.55
C ASN A 59 -9.25 11.43 3.04
N GLU A 60 -8.23 12.12 2.53
CA GLU A 60 -7.76 11.96 1.16
C GLU A 60 -6.42 11.25 1.16
N ALA A 61 -6.30 10.26 0.29
CA ALA A 61 -5.07 9.52 0.08
C ALA A 61 -4.82 9.32 -1.41
N MET A 62 -3.56 9.39 -1.78
CA MET A 62 -3.05 9.05 -3.09
C MET A 62 -2.29 7.74 -2.97
N GLY A 63 -2.54 6.81 -3.88
CA GLY A 63 -1.83 5.54 -3.84
C GLY A 63 -1.67 4.92 -5.21
N PHE A 64 -0.60 4.15 -5.33
CA PHE A 64 -0.27 3.40 -6.53
C PHE A 64 0.17 1.99 -6.12
N GLY A 65 -0.14 1.02 -6.97
CA GLY A 65 0.28 -0.35 -6.73
C GLY A 65 0.57 -1.13 -7.99
N CYS A 66 1.29 -2.24 -7.83
CA CYS A 66 1.62 -3.16 -8.91
C CYS A 66 1.90 -4.58 -8.38
N GLU A 67 1.96 -5.55 -9.29
CA GLU A 67 2.45 -6.89 -8.97
C GLU A 67 3.98 -6.88 -8.84
N VAL A 68 4.47 -7.19 -7.65
CA VAL A 68 5.91 -7.11 -7.33
C VAL A 68 6.64 -8.42 -7.50
N GLY A 69 5.97 -9.57 -7.48
CA GLY A 69 6.65 -10.83 -7.76
C GLY A 69 5.83 -12.07 -7.44
N LYS A 70 6.53 -13.20 -7.39
CA LYS A 70 6.02 -14.44 -6.82
C LYS A 70 6.23 -14.42 -5.31
N THR A 71 5.42 -15.19 -4.60
CA THR A 71 5.63 -15.50 -3.19
C THR A 71 6.49 -16.76 -3.11
N ASP A 72 7.58 -16.71 -2.36
CA ASP A 72 8.39 -17.88 -1.98
C ASP A 72 8.42 -18.02 -0.45
N ASP A 73 9.08 -19.05 0.06
CA ASP A 73 9.11 -19.36 1.50
C ASP A 73 9.75 -18.25 2.33
N GLU A 74 10.77 -17.56 1.80
CA GLU A 74 11.45 -16.46 2.51
C GLU A 74 10.56 -15.22 2.57
N ILE A 75 9.94 -14.86 1.45
CA ILE A 75 8.92 -13.80 1.41
C ILE A 75 7.75 -14.16 2.34
N GLY A 76 7.32 -15.43 2.35
CA GLY A 76 6.26 -15.92 3.21
C GLY A 76 6.54 -15.71 4.70
N LYS A 77 7.78 -15.96 5.15
CA LYS A 77 8.22 -15.68 6.53
C LYS A 77 8.11 -14.19 6.87
N LEU A 78 8.53 -13.31 5.96
CA LEU A 78 8.43 -11.86 6.16
C LEU A 78 6.98 -11.38 6.24
N MET A 79 6.08 -11.94 5.42
CA MET A 79 4.66 -11.58 5.38
C MET A 79 3.89 -11.93 6.66
N VAL A 80 4.39 -12.86 7.48
CA VAL A 80 3.77 -13.26 8.76
C VAL A 80 4.48 -12.68 9.98
N ALA A 81 5.58 -11.96 9.79
CA ALA A 81 6.34 -11.34 10.86
C ALA A 81 5.73 -9.99 11.29
N GLY A 82 5.75 -9.72 12.60
CA GLY A 82 5.26 -8.47 13.17
C GLY A 82 4.10 -8.65 14.14
N ALA A 83 3.43 -7.54 14.42
CA ALA A 83 2.26 -7.54 15.29
C ALA A 83 0.97 -7.66 14.46
N PRO A 84 0.04 -8.56 14.83
CA PRO A 84 -1.25 -8.63 14.17
C PRO A 84 -2.10 -7.40 14.56
N VAL A 85 -2.54 -6.64 13.56
CA VAL A 85 -3.37 -5.44 13.76
C VAL A 85 -4.54 -5.44 12.77
N PRO A 86 -5.69 -4.85 13.14
CA PRO A 86 -6.77 -4.67 12.18
C PRO A 86 -6.34 -3.74 11.04
N PHE A 87 -6.84 -3.99 9.84
CA PHE A 87 -6.67 -3.08 8.72
C PHE A 87 -7.98 -2.91 7.93
N GLY A 88 -8.07 -1.79 7.23
CA GLY A 88 -9.14 -1.48 6.31
C GLY A 88 -8.64 -0.59 5.18
N LEU A 89 -9.02 -0.91 3.95
CA LEU A 89 -8.85 -0.05 2.78
C LEU A 89 -10.20 0.13 2.11
N ILE A 90 -10.61 1.38 1.93
CA ILE A 90 -11.82 1.75 1.20
C ILE A 90 -11.38 2.39 -0.12
N SER A 91 -11.87 1.84 -1.22
CA SER A 91 -11.48 2.27 -2.57
C SER A 91 -12.71 2.55 -3.43
N PRO A 92 -13.10 3.83 -3.59
CA PRO A 92 -14.19 4.21 -4.47
C PRO A 92 -13.92 3.77 -5.92
N GLN A 93 -14.93 3.20 -6.57
CA GLN A 93 -14.84 2.75 -7.97
C GLN A 93 -15.63 3.69 -8.88
N LYS A 94 -15.19 3.85 -10.14
CA LYS A 94 -15.84 4.79 -11.08
C LYS A 94 -17.25 4.34 -11.51
N ALA A 95 -17.50 3.03 -11.57
CA ALA A 95 -18.73 2.44 -12.10
C ALA A 95 -19.45 1.50 -11.10
N ASP A 96 -18.89 1.31 -9.91
CA ASP A 96 -19.34 0.35 -8.90
C ASP A 96 -19.37 1.03 -7.50
N PRO A 97 -20.09 0.46 -6.51
CA PRO A 97 -19.91 0.86 -5.12
C PRO A 97 -18.44 0.69 -4.67
N ALA A 98 -18.06 1.39 -3.61
CA ALA A 98 -16.70 1.31 -3.09
C ALA A 98 -16.32 -0.15 -2.74
N ILE A 99 -15.10 -0.55 -3.11
CA ILE A 99 -14.52 -1.81 -2.67
C ILE A 99 -13.94 -1.59 -1.27
N ILE A 100 -14.32 -2.45 -0.33
CA ILE A 100 -13.80 -2.47 1.03
C ILE A 100 -12.98 -3.74 1.21
N MET A 101 -11.69 -3.60 1.50
CA MET A 101 -10.83 -4.69 1.95
C MET A 101 -10.60 -4.50 3.45
N ALA A 102 -10.86 -5.52 4.26
CA ALA A 102 -10.68 -5.45 5.70
C ALA A 102 -10.29 -6.82 6.26
N GLY A 103 -9.58 -6.81 7.38
CA GLY A 103 -9.16 -8.03 8.06
C GLY A 103 -8.08 -7.76 9.09
N VAL A 104 -7.26 -8.78 9.35
CA VAL A 104 -6.05 -8.67 10.18
C VAL A 104 -4.84 -8.69 9.25
N GLN A 105 -3.98 -7.68 9.39
CA GLN A 105 -2.67 -7.62 8.74
C GLN A 105 -1.58 -7.85 9.77
N GLN A 106 -0.38 -8.14 9.30
CA GLN A 106 0.83 -7.93 10.09
C GLN A 106 1.31 -6.50 9.94
N TYR A 107 1.84 -5.94 11.03
CA TYR A 107 2.52 -4.65 11.01
C TYR A 107 3.97 -4.80 11.46
N SER A 108 4.89 -4.50 10.56
CA SER A 108 6.33 -4.53 10.79
C SER A 108 7.04 -3.67 9.76
N SER A 109 7.57 -2.51 10.20
CA SER A 109 8.39 -1.66 9.33
C SER A 109 9.68 -2.37 8.90
N ASP A 110 10.25 -3.20 9.76
CA ASP A 110 11.48 -3.94 9.44
C ASP A 110 11.23 -4.99 8.36
N SER A 111 10.16 -5.78 8.47
CA SER A 111 9.80 -6.79 7.47
C SER A 111 9.37 -6.15 6.15
N ALA A 112 8.60 -5.06 6.22
CA ALA A 112 8.25 -4.27 5.04
C ALA A 112 9.50 -3.71 4.36
N ASN A 113 10.46 -3.20 5.13
CA ASN A 113 11.72 -2.68 4.59
C ASN A 113 12.62 -3.79 4.03
N ALA A 114 12.68 -4.97 4.64
CA ALA A 114 13.43 -6.10 4.11
C ALA A 114 12.86 -6.57 2.76
N LEU A 115 11.53 -6.72 2.64
CA LEU A 115 10.89 -7.00 1.34
C LEU A 115 11.30 -5.96 0.30
N SER A 116 11.21 -4.70 0.71
CA SER A 116 11.51 -3.53 -0.10
C SER A 116 12.92 -3.55 -0.69
N THR A 117 13.94 -3.68 0.17
CA THR A 117 15.34 -3.57 -0.23
C THR A 117 15.88 -4.84 -0.86
N ASP A 118 15.48 -6.00 -0.36
CA ASP A 118 16.19 -7.24 -0.62
C ASP A 118 15.52 -8.09 -1.72
N TYR A 119 14.21 -7.91 -1.94
CA TYR A 119 13.43 -8.79 -2.83
C TYR A 119 12.79 -8.08 -4.03
N ILE A 120 12.42 -6.79 -3.92
CA ILE A 120 11.58 -6.11 -4.93
C ILE A 120 12.01 -4.67 -5.25
N SER A 121 13.29 -4.33 -4.99
CA SER A 121 13.82 -2.96 -5.03
C SER A 121 13.54 -2.19 -6.33
N GLU A 122 13.67 -2.82 -7.51
CA GLU A 122 13.46 -2.14 -8.80
C GLU A 122 12.00 -1.69 -8.99
N LYS A 123 11.03 -2.55 -8.66
CA LYS A 123 9.60 -2.23 -8.84
C LYS A 123 9.13 -1.22 -7.81
N GLN A 124 9.71 -1.28 -6.62
CA GLN A 124 9.47 -0.29 -5.58
C GLN A 124 9.95 1.10 -5.96
N ALA A 125 11.16 1.21 -6.50
CA ALA A 125 11.72 2.49 -6.93
C ALA A 125 10.79 3.17 -7.94
N LYS A 126 10.23 2.41 -8.89
CA LYS A 126 9.25 2.92 -9.86
C LYS A 126 7.93 3.36 -9.20
N LEU A 127 7.45 2.64 -8.17
CA LEU A 127 6.27 3.06 -7.41
C LEU A 127 6.52 4.34 -6.60
N ASP A 128 7.68 4.44 -5.96
CA ASP A 128 8.08 5.64 -5.21
C ASP A 128 8.23 6.85 -6.15
N GLU A 129 8.89 6.68 -7.30
CA GLU A 129 9.02 7.73 -8.33
C GLU A 129 7.65 8.19 -8.84
N LYS A 130 6.75 7.25 -9.14
CA LYS A 130 5.40 7.59 -9.60
C LYS A 130 4.61 8.36 -8.55
N LEU A 131 4.73 7.97 -7.29
CA LEU A 131 4.06 8.65 -6.17
C LEU A 131 4.68 10.04 -5.93
N ASP A 132 6.01 10.16 -5.99
CA ASP A 132 6.73 11.43 -5.86
C ASP A 132 6.28 12.44 -6.93
N LEU A 133 6.24 12.02 -8.20
CA LEU A 133 5.79 12.87 -9.31
C LEU A 133 4.35 13.36 -9.13
N GLU A 134 3.45 12.53 -8.63
CA GLU A 134 2.05 12.92 -8.44
C GLU A 134 1.88 13.84 -7.22
N ILE A 135 2.68 13.64 -6.17
CA ILE A 135 2.77 14.57 -5.03
C ILE A 135 3.32 15.93 -5.47
N GLU A 136 4.37 15.96 -6.31
CA GLU A 136 4.92 17.20 -6.86
C GLU A 136 3.90 17.95 -7.71
N ARG A 137 3.19 17.22 -8.58
CA ARG A 137 2.10 17.78 -9.38
C ARG A 137 0.99 18.36 -8.50
N MET A 138 0.57 17.64 -7.47
CA MET A 138 -0.40 18.14 -6.50
C MET A 138 0.12 19.40 -5.77
N ASN A 139 1.39 19.43 -5.38
CA ASN A 139 2.02 20.56 -4.68
C ASN A 139 2.20 21.83 -5.54
N SER A 140 2.01 21.71 -6.87
CA SER A 140 1.94 22.88 -7.75
C SER A 140 0.70 23.74 -7.47
N ASP A 141 -0.38 23.15 -6.94
CA ASP A 141 -1.56 23.85 -6.48
C ASP A 141 -1.33 24.40 -5.05
N PRO A 142 -1.41 25.72 -4.82
CA PRO A 142 -1.17 26.32 -3.50
C PRO A 142 -2.12 25.83 -2.40
N VAL A 143 -3.38 25.54 -2.74
CA VAL A 143 -4.42 25.08 -1.80
C VAL A 143 -4.13 23.64 -1.39
N LEU A 144 -3.85 22.77 -2.35
CA LEU A 144 -3.53 21.36 -2.07
C LEU A 144 -2.21 21.24 -1.32
N ARG A 145 -1.19 22.02 -1.70
CA ARG A 145 0.09 22.07 -0.99
C ARG A 145 -0.07 22.45 0.48
N ARG A 146 -0.89 23.46 0.78
CA ARG A 146 -1.17 23.88 2.16
C ARG A 146 -1.84 22.75 2.94
N ARG A 147 -2.88 22.13 2.39
CA ARG A 147 -3.58 21.00 3.03
C ARG A 147 -2.64 19.82 3.31
N TYR A 148 -1.77 19.49 2.36
CA TYR A 148 -0.78 18.43 2.52
C TYR A 148 0.22 18.73 3.64
N ARG A 149 0.72 19.97 3.74
CA ARG A 149 1.60 20.40 4.86
C ARG A 149 0.90 20.27 6.20
N GLU A 150 -0.32 20.77 6.32
CA GLU A 150 -1.13 20.67 7.54
C GLU A 150 -1.37 19.19 7.93
N GLN A 151 -1.56 18.30 6.95
CA GLN A 151 -1.67 16.86 7.19
C GLN A 151 -0.34 16.27 7.72
N LYS A 152 0.80 16.64 7.13
CA LYS A 152 2.11 16.15 7.55
C LYS A 152 2.53 16.65 8.93
N GLU A 153 2.13 17.85 9.30
CA GLU A 153 2.31 18.35 10.67
C GLU A 153 1.53 17.50 11.68
N ARG A 154 0.28 17.12 11.36
CA ARG A 154 -0.52 16.25 12.23
C ARG A 154 0.05 14.85 12.40
N GLU A 155 0.56 14.26 11.32
CA GLU A 155 1.20 12.94 11.38
C GLU A 155 2.49 12.93 12.22
N ARG A 156 3.13 14.09 12.40
CA ARG A 156 4.31 14.25 13.26
C ARG A 156 3.96 14.41 14.73
N THR A 157 2.77 14.91 15.04
CA THR A 157 2.31 15.07 16.42
C THR A 157 1.95 13.69 16.97
N PRO A 158 2.67 13.17 17.98
CA PRO A 158 2.27 11.94 18.64
C PRO A 158 0.85 12.13 19.22
N TYR A 159 0.01 11.11 19.11
CA TYR A 159 -1.23 11.08 19.88
C TYR A 159 -0.85 10.99 21.37
N LEU A 160 -0.84 12.13 22.04
CA LEU A 160 -0.75 12.27 23.50
C LEU A 160 -2.16 12.16 24.11
#